data_AF-A0A1G2YXS2-F1
#
_entry.id   AF-A0A1G2YXS2-F1
#
_cell.length_a   1.000
_cell.length_b   1.000
_cell.length_c   1.000
_cell.angle_alpha   90.00
_cell.angle_beta   90.00
_cell.angle_gamma   90.00
#
_symmetry.space_group_name_H-M   'P 1'
#
loop_
_entity.id
_entity.type
_entity.pdbx_description
1 polymer ?
#
loop_
_entity_poly.entity_id
_entity_poly.type
_entity_poly.pdbx_seq_one_letter_code
_entity_poly.pdbx_strand_id
1 'polypeptide(L)'
;MVGNRFSGPFRRNDPALNRIDELVKAFNSAKTAGEGQYLLGEIFFSTMWWNNNYKSDPKMHEGRREAIMSLNLTAANMLGTTLGCGIGGIASEMRNIYGKNLSAYGANVDQGKEDSYLTAARREAFRVVFKGGKAWRFNCLEYKQEQNVQTPLKPIDTKEYSEFMEKVDSDKDQRTEGQGKAGYIMSMSREFYIGPFVANKGFTGPIQMPKFHSFFMAGGPVQCGGIIRVKGGIVDYIDNESGHYKPIDLALVKALEHLKTVGMNPKNIKVGGISIRDRIKEPNKPVIAKGVPIDTWGDKFLAANGNWEAIYAGSMGG
;
A
#
# COMPACT_ATOMS: atom_id res chain seq x y z
N MET A 1 -0.35 5.05 -45.17
CA MET A 1 0.15 4.90 -43.79
C MET A 1 -0.98 4.38 -42.93
N VAL A 2 -0.89 3.12 -42.51
CA VAL A 2 -1.90 2.47 -41.66
C VAL A 2 -1.51 2.73 -40.21
N GLY A 3 -2.20 3.65 -39.53
CA GLY A 3 -1.80 4.11 -38.20
C GLY A 3 -2.97 4.58 -37.36
N ASN A 4 -3.72 3.63 -36.81
CA ASN A 4 -4.12 3.58 -35.40
C ASN A 4 -5.11 2.43 -35.20
N ARG A 5 -4.64 1.32 -34.64
CA ARG A 5 -5.54 0.29 -34.12
C ARG A 5 -6.13 0.81 -32.81
N PHE A 6 -7.43 0.99 -32.81
CA PHE A 6 -8.28 1.25 -31.65
C PHE A 6 -7.89 0.38 -30.44
N SER A 7 -7.24 0.98 -29.43
CA SER A 7 -7.13 0.39 -28.09
C SER A 7 -8.43 0.66 -27.33
N GLY A 8 -9.52 -0.01 -27.75
CA GLY A 8 -10.78 0.03 -27.02
C GLY A 8 -10.65 -0.57 -25.61
N PRO A 9 -11.69 -0.42 -24.76
CA PRO A 9 -11.71 -0.90 -23.38
C PRO A 9 -11.88 -2.42 -23.31
N PHE A 10 -10.90 -3.17 -23.82
CA PHE A 10 -10.85 -4.61 -23.69
C PHE A 10 -10.49 -4.98 -22.25
N ARG A 11 -11.12 -6.02 -21.70
CA ARG A 11 -10.87 -6.50 -20.32
C ARG A 11 -9.39 -6.78 -20.08
N ARG A 12 -8.73 -7.42 -21.05
CA ARG A 12 -7.30 -7.75 -21.01
C ARG A 12 -6.36 -6.54 -20.84
N ASN A 13 -6.84 -5.33 -21.13
CA ASN A 13 -6.04 -4.11 -21.02
C ASN A 13 -6.11 -3.48 -19.62
N ASP A 14 -6.94 -4.00 -18.71
CA ASP A 14 -7.09 -3.57 -17.33
C ASP A 14 -6.25 -4.49 -16.42
N PRO A 15 -5.07 -4.05 -15.94
CA PRO A 15 -4.20 -4.90 -15.13
C PRO A 15 -4.84 -5.33 -13.81
N ALA A 16 -5.66 -4.46 -13.21
CA ALA A 16 -6.34 -4.76 -11.96
C ALA A 16 -7.39 -5.86 -12.15
N LEU A 17 -8.15 -5.82 -13.24
CA LEU A 17 -9.09 -6.90 -13.56
C LEU A 17 -8.39 -8.20 -13.91
N ASN A 18 -7.29 -8.16 -14.66
CA ASN A 18 -6.51 -9.37 -14.94
C ASN A 18 -6.04 -10.02 -13.64
N ARG A 19 -5.57 -9.21 -12.68
CA ARG A 19 -5.18 -9.72 -11.36
C ARG A 19 -6.36 -10.26 -10.56
N ILE A 20 -7.51 -9.59 -10.59
CA ILE A 20 -8.75 -10.07 -9.95
C ILE A 20 -9.16 -11.43 -10.54
N ASP A 21 -9.06 -11.60 -11.87
CA ASP A 21 -9.35 -12.88 -12.53
C ASP A 21 -8.40 -14.00 -12.09
N GLU A 22 -7.11 -13.70 -11.92
CA GLU A 22 -6.14 -14.64 -11.36
C GLU A 22 -6.50 -15.02 -9.91
N LEU A 23 -6.86 -14.04 -9.08
CA LEU A 23 -7.24 -14.27 -7.68
C LEU A 23 -8.48 -15.15 -7.57
N VAL A 24 -9.50 -14.92 -8.41
CA VAL A 24 -10.72 -15.74 -8.45
C VAL A 24 -10.40 -17.17 -8.90
N LYS A 25 -9.56 -17.34 -9.93
CA LYS A 25 -9.11 -18.68 -10.37
C LYS A 25 -8.34 -19.41 -9.28
N ALA A 26 -7.43 -18.71 -8.60
CA ALA A 26 -6.67 -19.26 -7.48
C ALA A 26 -7.61 -19.65 -6.34
N PHE A 27 -8.58 -18.81 -5.99
CA PHE A 27 -9.56 -19.09 -4.94
C PHE A 27 -10.36 -20.37 -5.22
N ASN A 28 -10.83 -20.55 -6.46
CA ASN A 28 -11.54 -21.75 -6.88
C ASN A 28 -10.66 -23.01 -6.91
N SER A 29 -9.34 -22.84 -6.90
CA SER A 29 -8.36 -23.93 -6.90
C SER A 29 -7.67 -24.12 -5.54
N ALA A 30 -8.10 -23.38 -4.52
CA ALA A 30 -7.47 -23.38 -3.20
C ALA A 30 -7.57 -24.77 -2.56
N LYS A 31 -6.46 -25.24 -2.00
CA LYS A 31 -6.36 -26.61 -1.45
C LYS A 31 -6.72 -26.67 0.03
N THR A 32 -6.66 -25.53 0.72
CA THR A 32 -6.94 -25.43 2.15
C THR A 32 -7.93 -24.30 2.44
N ALA A 33 -8.66 -24.41 3.55
CA ALA A 33 -9.56 -23.35 3.99
C ALA A 33 -8.82 -22.02 4.22
N GLY A 34 -7.62 -22.09 4.80
CA GLY A 34 -6.77 -20.93 5.04
C GLY A 34 -6.28 -20.23 3.78
N GLU A 35 -5.91 -20.99 2.74
CA GLU A 35 -5.60 -20.44 1.42
C GLU A 35 -6.80 -19.72 0.81
N GLY A 36 -7.98 -20.35 0.86
CA GLY A 36 -9.22 -19.75 0.39
C GLY A 36 -9.54 -18.43 1.10
N GLN A 37 -9.38 -18.38 2.43
CA GLN A 37 -9.62 -17.18 3.24
C GLN A 37 -8.68 -16.02 2.88
N TYR A 38 -7.39 -16.31 2.68
CA TYR A 38 -6.43 -15.30 2.25
C TYR A 38 -6.80 -14.74 0.87
N LEU A 39 -7.02 -15.62 -0.11
CA LEU A 39 -7.38 -15.23 -1.47
C LEU A 39 -8.69 -14.43 -1.50
N LEU A 40 -9.65 -14.78 -0.66
CA LEU A 40 -10.90 -14.05 -0.52
C LEU A 40 -10.70 -12.62 0.04
N GLY A 41 -9.79 -12.45 1.00
CA GLY A 41 -9.36 -11.13 1.47
C GLY A 41 -8.68 -10.31 0.38
N GLU A 42 -7.80 -10.93 -0.40
CA GLU A 42 -7.16 -10.29 -1.56
C GLU A 42 -8.18 -9.87 -2.62
N ILE A 43 -9.20 -10.71 -2.91
CA ILE A 43 -10.32 -10.35 -3.80
C ILE A 43 -11.10 -9.17 -3.22
N PHE A 44 -11.43 -9.20 -1.92
CA PHE A 44 -12.15 -8.11 -1.24
C PHE A 44 -11.41 -6.77 -1.39
N PHE A 45 -10.13 -6.72 -1.03
CA PHE A 45 -9.38 -5.46 -1.13
C PHE A 45 -9.11 -5.02 -2.57
N SER A 46 -8.85 -5.95 -3.50
CA SER A 46 -8.61 -5.61 -4.91
C SER A 46 -9.85 -5.03 -5.57
N THR A 47 -11.02 -5.62 -5.32
CA THR A 47 -12.30 -5.15 -5.85
C THR A 47 -12.76 -3.85 -5.19
N MET A 48 -12.55 -3.69 -3.88
CA MET A 48 -12.79 -2.42 -3.18
C MET A 48 -11.92 -1.30 -3.77
N TRP A 49 -10.62 -1.54 -3.96
CA TRP A 49 -9.73 -0.57 -4.58
C TRP A 49 -10.17 -0.23 -6.02
N TRP A 50 -10.53 -1.24 -6.82
CA TRP A 50 -11.00 -1.02 -8.20
C TRP A 50 -12.22 -0.11 -8.20
N ASN A 51 -13.21 -0.37 -7.34
CA ASN A 51 -14.44 0.43 -7.21
C ASN A 51 -14.16 1.88 -6.78
N ASN A 52 -13.11 2.11 -5.99
CA ASN A 52 -12.72 3.45 -5.55
C ASN A 52 -11.92 4.22 -6.60
N ASN A 53 -11.29 3.54 -7.57
CA ASN A 53 -10.29 4.15 -8.44
C ASN A 53 -10.57 4.04 -9.96
N TYR A 54 -11.63 3.35 -10.39
CA TYR A 54 -11.91 3.10 -11.83
C TYR A 54 -11.99 4.37 -12.69
N LYS A 55 -12.35 5.52 -12.10
CA LYS A 55 -12.38 6.81 -12.83
C LYS A 55 -11.00 7.39 -13.14
N SER A 56 -9.94 6.87 -12.51
CA SER A 56 -8.58 7.42 -12.67
C SER A 56 -7.81 6.84 -13.86
N ASP A 57 -8.21 5.66 -14.36
CA ASP A 57 -7.61 5.00 -15.51
C ASP A 57 -8.66 4.63 -16.56
N PRO A 58 -8.59 5.15 -17.80
CA PRO A 58 -9.55 4.80 -18.87
C PRO A 58 -9.57 3.31 -19.24
N LYS A 59 -8.56 2.53 -18.83
CA LYS A 59 -8.57 1.06 -18.98
C LYS A 59 -9.58 0.37 -18.05
N MET A 60 -9.92 1.01 -16.92
CA MET A 60 -10.89 0.55 -15.93
C MET A 60 -12.31 0.99 -16.30
N HIS A 61 -12.89 0.32 -17.27
CA HIS A 61 -14.18 0.72 -17.86
C HIS A 61 -15.35 0.66 -16.86
N GLU A 62 -16.09 1.76 -16.73
CA GLU A 62 -17.21 1.93 -15.78
C GLU A 62 -18.30 0.86 -15.93
N GLY A 63 -18.59 0.40 -17.15
CA GLY A 63 -19.58 -0.66 -17.40
C GLY A 63 -19.27 -2.01 -16.73
N ARG A 64 -18.10 -2.16 -16.08
CA ARG A 64 -17.75 -3.36 -15.30
C ARG A 64 -18.02 -3.18 -13.80
N ARG A 65 -18.33 -1.97 -13.36
CA ARG A 65 -18.43 -1.60 -11.95
C ARG A 65 -19.47 -2.42 -11.20
N GLU A 66 -20.63 -2.67 -11.80
CA GLU A 66 -21.67 -3.46 -11.16
C GLU A 66 -21.19 -4.88 -10.84
N ALA A 67 -20.57 -5.57 -11.81
CA ALA A 67 -20.01 -6.90 -11.60
C ALA A 67 -18.90 -6.91 -10.54
N ILE A 68 -18.04 -5.87 -10.51
CA ILE A 68 -16.96 -5.75 -9.51
C ILE A 68 -17.50 -5.44 -8.11
N MET A 69 -18.56 -4.64 -8.02
CA MET A 69 -19.27 -4.38 -6.77
C MET A 69 -19.96 -5.65 -6.25
N SER A 70 -20.61 -6.43 -7.12
CA SER A 70 -21.19 -7.72 -6.74
C SER A 70 -20.13 -8.71 -6.28
N LEU A 71 -18.99 -8.80 -6.97
CA LEU A 71 -17.87 -9.65 -6.54
C LEU A 71 -17.30 -9.21 -5.18
N ASN A 72 -17.17 -7.90 -4.95
CA ASN A 72 -16.75 -7.36 -3.65
C ASN A 72 -17.72 -7.76 -2.53
N LEU A 73 -19.03 -7.62 -2.77
CA LEU A 73 -20.06 -7.97 -1.80
C LEU A 73 -20.10 -9.48 -1.53
N THR A 74 -19.93 -10.32 -2.56
CA THR A 74 -19.81 -11.77 -2.40
C THR A 74 -18.61 -12.13 -1.54
N ALA A 75 -17.44 -11.54 -1.82
CA ALA A 75 -16.24 -11.78 -1.03
C ALA A 75 -16.43 -11.35 0.43
N ALA A 76 -17.04 -10.18 0.66
CA ALA A 76 -17.33 -9.68 1.99
C ALA A 76 -18.30 -10.59 2.76
N ASN A 77 -19.38 -11.07 2.14
CA ASN A 77 -20.32 -11.99 2.78
C ASN A 77 -19.67 -13.32 3.16
N MET A 78 -18.86 -13.90 2.26
CA MET A 78 -18.15 -15.16 2.51
C MET A 78 -17.12 -15.01 3.65
N LEU A 79 -16.39 -13.88 3.69
CA LEU A 79 -15.53 -13.54 4.83
C LEU A 79 -16.35 -13.41 6.11
N GLY A 80 -17.54 -12.81 6.06
CA GLY A 80 -18.42 -12.61 7.22
C GLY A 80 -18.86 -13.92 7.84
N THR A 81 -19.34 -14.86 7.01
CA THR A 81 -19.69 -16.21 7.46
C THR A 81 -18.50 -16.88 8.14
N THR A 82 -17.31 -16.75 7.56
CA THR A 82 -16.10 -17.38 8.08
C THR A 82 -15.65 -16.77 9.42
N LEU A 83 -15.78 -15.44 9.54
CA LEU A 83 -15.32 -14.67 10.69
C LEU A 83 -16.40 -14.53 11.76
N GLY A 84 -17.59 -15.10 11.55
CA GLY A 84 -18.72 -15.00 12.48
C GLY A 84 -19.25 -13.57 12.61
N CYS A 85 -19.12 -12.74 11.57
CA CYS A 85 -19.60 -11.36 11.58
C CYS A 85 -20.54 -11.06 10.41
N GLY A 86 -21.49 -10.14 10.61
CA GLY A 86 -22.33 -9.62 9.52
C GLY A 86 -21.55 -8.67 8.60
N ILE A 87 -22.16 -8.27 7.48
CA ILE A 87 -21.54 -7.38 6.49
C ILE A 87 -21.01 -6.07 7.09
N GLY A 88 -21.71 -5.52 8.10
CA GLY A 88 -21.27 -4.31 8.82
C GLY A 88 -20.02 -4.50 9.69
N GLY A 89 -19.69 -5.74 10.06
CA GLY A 89 -18.50 -6.08 10.86
C GLY A 89 -17.23 -6.30 10.03
N ILE A 90 -17.37 -6.56 8.72
CA ILE A 90 -16.25 -6.93 7.84
C ILE A 90 -15.11 -5.92 7.87
N ALA A 91 -15.42 -4.62 7.82
CA ALA A 91 -14.39 -3.59 7.83
C ALA A 91 -13.54 -3.64 9.11
N SER A 92 -14.16 -3.94 10.25
CA SER A 92 -13.47 -4.09 11.54
C SER A 92 -12.61 -5.35 11.54
N GLU A 93 -13.16 -6.49 11.10
CA GLU A 93 -12.39 -7.74 11.05
C GLU A 93 -11.23 -7.68 10.05
N MET A 94 -11.44 -7.06 8.89
CA MET A 94 -10.38 -6.83 7.91
C MET A 94 -9.29 -5.91 8.45
N ARG A 95 -9.64 -4.92 9.27
CA ARG A 95 -8.64 -4.13 10.01
C ARG A 95 -7.88 -4.99 11.01
N ASN A 96 -8.54 -5.88 11.74
CA ASN A 96 -7.89 -6.76 12.72
C ASN A 96 -6.95 -7.78 12.05
N ILE A 97 -7.30 -8.25 10.84
CA ILE A 97 -6.56 -9.28 10.11
C ILE A 97 -5.45 -8.68 9.25
N TYR A 98 -5.73 -7.59 8.54
CA TYR A 98 -4.82 -7.01 7.56
C TYR A 98 -4.13 -5.74 8.02
N GLY A 99 -4.64 -5.07 9.06
CA GLY A 99 -4.14 -3.80 9.55
C GLY A 99 -3.01 -3.95 10.57
N LYS A 100 -2.01 -3.09 10.42
CA LYS A 100 -0.93 -2.86 11.38
C LYS A 100 -1.23 -1.56 12.13
N ASN A 101 -1.40 -1.67 13.44
CA ASN A 101 -1.48 -0.53 14.35
C ASN A 101 -0.08 -0.01 14.68
N LEU A 102 -0.03 1.20 15.25
CA LEU A 102 1.19 1.68 15.88
C LEU A 102 1.69 0.69 16.94
N SER A 103 3.01 0.49 17.00
CA SER A 103 3.62 -0.20 18.13
C SER A 103 3.41 0.61 19.42
N ALA A 104 3.50 -0.04 20.60
CA ALA A 104 3.42 0.67 21.88
C ALA A 104 4.43 1.83 21.97
N TYR A 105 5.65 1.61 21.45
CA TYR A 105 6.65 2.66 21.30
C TYR A 105 6.18 3.80 20.38
N GLY A 106 5.67 3.48 19.19
CA GLY A 106 5.16 4.47 18.25
C GLY A 106 3.99 5.28 18.80
N ALA A 107 3.04 4.63 19.47
CA ALA A 107 1.91 5.27 20.12
C ALA A 107 2.35 6.23 21.25
N ASN A 108 3.34 5.83 22.05
CA ASN A 108 3.93 6.70 23.06
C ASN A 108 4.65 7.91 22.44
N VAL A 109 5.44 7.68 21.38
CA VAL A 109 6.12 8.77 20.67
C VAL A 109 5.11 9.75 20.05
N ASP A 110 3.96 9.27 19.58
CA ASP A 110 2.94 10.10 18.94
C ASP A 110 1.95 10.76 19.92
N GLN A 111 1.98 10.40 21.20
CA GLN A 111 1.10 10.97 22.22
C GLN A 111 1.29 12.49 22.34
N GLY A 112 0.19 13.26 22.27
CA GLY A 112 0.23 14.72 22.38
C GLY A 112 0.73 15.42 21.11
N LYS A 113 0.82 14.70 19.97
CA LYS A 113 1.22 15.24 18.67
C LYS A 113 0.09 15.23 17.65
N GLU A 114 -1.15 15.10 18.09
CA GLU A 114 -2.33 14.98 17.23
C GLU A 114 -2.48 16.18 16.27
N ASP A 115 -2.16 17.39 16.74
CA ASP A 115 -2.17 18.62 15.94
C ASP A 115 -1.11 18.64 14.80
N SER A 116 -0.15 17.71 14.86
CA SER A 116 0.87 17.57 13.82
C SER A 116 0.49 16.57 12.72
N TYR A 117 -0.62 15.83 12.88
CA TYR A 117 -1.12 14.93 11.85
C TYR A 117 -1.66 15.69 10.64
N LEU A 118 -1.55 15.06 9.47
CA LEU A 118 -2.13 15.63 8.27
C LEU A 118 -3.65 15.50 8.32
N THR A 119 -4.35 16.59 8.04
CA THR A 119 -5.79 16.54 7.76
C THR A 119 -6.04 15.68 6.52
N ALA A 120 -7.24 15.11 6.40
CA ALA A 120 -7.60 14.31 5.22
C ALA A 120 -7.36 15.07 3.90
N ALA A 121 -7.75 16.35 3.84
CA ALA A 121 -7.52 17.19 2.67
C ALA A 121 -6.03 17.38 2.34
N ARG A 122 -5.17 17.59 3.37
CA ARG A 122 -3.72 17.72 3.16
C ARG A 122 -3.08 16.40 2.75
N ARG A 123 -3.55 15.28 3.30
CA ARG A 123 -3.06 13.94 2.95
C ARG A 123 -3.27 13.63 1.48
N GLU A 124 -4.39 14.04 0.88
CA GLU A 124 -4.66 13.77 -0.54
C GLU A 124 -3.58 14.34 -1.47
N ALA A 125 -2.86 15.39 -1.07
CA ALA A 125 -1.73 15.90 -1.84
C ALA A 125 -0.62 14.84 -2.02
N PHE A 126 -0.45 13.93 -1.06
CA PHE A 126 0.55 12.86 -1.08
C PHE A 126 0.03 11.56 -1.68
N ARG A 127 -1.25 11.50 -2.07
CA ARG A 127 -1.88 10.31 -2.62
C ARG A 127 -1.30 9.98 -3.98
N VAL A 128 -0.94 8.72 -4.16
CA VAL A 128 -0.51 8.15 -5.44
C VAL A 128 -1.74 7.78 -6.25
N VAL A 129 -1.75 8.23 -7.50
CA VAL A 129 -2.69 7.78 -8.54
C VAL A 129 -1.97 6.77 -9.40
N PHE A 130 -2.43 5.52 -9.40
CA PHE A 130 -1.88 4.50 -10.29
C PHE A 130 -2.63 4.51 -11.62
N LYS A 131 -1.91 4.66 -12.73
CA LYS A 131 -2.48 4.67 -14.08
C LYS A 131 -1.50 4.05 -15.06
N GLY A 132 -1.96 3.04 -15.79
CA GLY A 132 -1.18 2.34 -16.81
C GLY A 132 0.12 1.73 -16.29
N GLY A 133 0.12 1.16 -15.07
CA GLY A 133 1.32 0.55 -14.46
C GLY A 133 2.36 1.56 -13.99
N LYS A 134 1.98 2.84 -13.86
CA LYS A 134 2.84 3.91 -13.35
C LYS A 134 2.19 4.61 -12.15
N ALA A 135 3.02 5.08 -11.23
CA ALA A 135 2.66 5.93 -10.12
C ALA A 135 2.72 7.40 -10.55
N TRP A 136 1.60 8.10 -10.36
CA TRP A 136 1.42 9.52 -10.65
C TRP A 136 1.01 10.24 -9.38
N ARG A 137 1.23 11.54 -9.35
CA ARG A 137 0.72 12.40 -8.29
C ARG A 137 0.40 13.80 -8.80
N PHE A 138 -0.46 14.48 -8.08
CA PHE A 138 -0.53 15.93 -8.11
C PHE A 138 0.71 16.51 -7.42
N ASN A 139 1.21 17.67 -7.87
CA ASN A 139 2.41 18.24 -7.26
C ASN A 139 2.16 18.62 -5.80
N CYS A 140 2.67 17.81 -4.88
CA CYS A 140 2.47 17.99 -3.45
C CYS A 140 3.46 18.97 -2.82
N LEU A 141 4.56 19.31 -3.50
CA LEU A 141 5.57 20.27 -3.03
C LEU A 141 5.21 21.72 -3.35
N GLU A 142 4.24 21.92 -4.26
CA GLU A 142 3.67 23.22 -4.61
C GLU A 142 2.24 23.39 -4.09
N TYR A 143 1.75 22.44 -3.27
CA TYR A 143 0.38 22.46 -2.77
C TYR A 143 0.15 23.70 -1.89
N LYS A 144 -0.61 24.67 -2.42
CA LYS A 144 -1.11 25.84 -1.68
C LYS A 144 -2.59 25.61 -1.39
N GLN A 145 -2.91 25.38 -0.12
CA GLN A 145 -4.26 25.09 0.38
C GLN A 145 -5.30 26.15 -0.05
N GLU A 146 -4.86 27.39 -0.30
CA GLU A 146 -5.70 28.54 -0.66
C GLU A 146 -6.01 28.66 -2.16
N GLN A 147 -5.33 27.93 -3.05
CA GLN A 147 -5.41 28.22 -4.48
C GLN A 147 -6.29 27.25 -5.29
N ASN A 148 -6.73 26.11 -4.74
CA ASN A 148 -7.56 25.12 -5.47
C ASN A 148 -7.03 24.74 -6.88
N VAL A 149 -5.75 24.99 -7.17
CA VAL A 149 -5.16 24.72 -8.48
C VAL A 149 -4.83 23.23 -8.52
N GLN A 150 -5.66 22.46 -9.23
CA GLN A 150 -5.28 21.11 -9.64
C GLN A 150 -4.06 21.23 -10.54
N THR A 151 -2.88 20.93 -10.00
CA THR A 151 -1.68 20.78 -10.81
C THR A 151 -1.86 19.59 -11.76
N PRO A 152 -1.24 19.56 -12.95
CA PRO A 152 -1.32 18.38 -13.80
C PRO A 152 -0.70 17.17 -13.08
N LEU A 153 -1.28 15.99 -13.26
CA LEU A 153 -0.68 14.73 -12.81
C LEU A 153 0.71 14.57 -13.46
N LYS A 154 1.73 14.34 -12.63
CA LYS A 154 3.09 14.04 -13.09
C LYS A 154 3.52 12.66 -12.60
N PRO A 155 4.34 11.92 -13.37
CA PRO A 155 4.96 10.69 -12.87
C PRO A 155 5.77 11.02 -11.61
N ILE A 156 5.67 10.18 -10.58
CA ILE A 156 6.40 10.41 -9.34
C ILE A 156 7.90 10.18 -9.57
N ASP A 157 8.73 11.12 -9.13
CA ASP A 157 10.16 10.89 -8.91
C ASP A 157 10.50 11.22 -7.46
N THR A 158 10.90 10.21 -6.70
CA THR A 158 11.20 10.38 -5.26
C THR A 158 12.54 11.10 -5.04
N LYS A 159 13.39 11.27 -6.07
CA LYS A 159 14.59 12.11 -5.99
C LYS A 159 14.24 13.57 -5.72
N GLU A 160 13.11 14.05 -6.24
CA GLU A 160 12.61 15.41 -6.00
C GLU A 160 12.44 15.68 -4.50
N TYR A 161 12.10 14.66 -3.71
CA TYR A 161 12.00 14.79 -2.26
C TYR A 161 13.37 14.94 -1.59
N SER A 162 14.36 14.15 -1.99
CA SER A 162 15.72 14.28 -1.46
C SER A 162 16.30 15.66 -1.78
N GLU A 163 16.13 16.13 -3.02
CA GLU A 163 16.59 17.47 -3.46
C GLU A 163 15.83 18.61 -2.77
N PHE A 164 14.55 18.42 -2.48
CA PHE A 164 13.77 19.36 -1.68
C PHE A 164 14.28 19.39 -0.23
N MET A 165 14.46 18.23 0.38
CA MET A 165 14.90 18.09 1.77
C MET A 165 16.30 18.68 2.00
N GLU A 166 17.23 18.52 1.06
CA GLU A 166 18.56 19.16 1.10
C GLU A 166 18.49 20.69 1.24
N LYS A 167 17.41 21.33 0.79
CA LYS A 167 17.23 22.79 0.86
C LYS A 167 16.59 23.26 2.16
N VAL A 168 15.90 22.38 2.89
CA VAL A 168 14.94 22.79 3.94
C VAL A 168 15.14 22.13 5.29
N ASP A 169 15.95 21.07 5.38
CA ASP A 169 16.28 20.38 6.63
C ASP A 169 17.79 20.13 6.71
N SER A 170 18.44 20.73 7.70
CA SER A 170 19.87 20.52 7.96
C SER A 170 20.14 19.21 8.70
N ASP A 171 19.13 18.64 9.35
CA ASP A 171 19.20 17.37 10.08
C ASP A 171 18.54 16.28 9.23
N LYS A 172 19.34 15.46 8.56
CA LYS A 172 18.84 14.57 7.52
C LYS A 172 18.40 13.23 8.11
N ASP A 173 17.25 12.70 7.67
CA ASP A 173 16.94 11.29 7.91
C ASP A 173 17.87 10.44 7.05
N GLN A 174 18.84 9.78 7.71
CA GLN A 174 19.87 8.96 7.06
C GLN A 174 19.30 7.83 6.18
N ARG A 175 18.03 7.44 6.36
CA ARG A 175 17.37 6.39 5.58
C ARG A 175 16.88 6.87 4.21
N THR A 176 16.65 8.17 4.05
CA THR A 176 16.13 8.79 2.81
C THR A 176 17.14 9.71 2.12
N GLU A 177 18.24 10.05 2.80
CA GLU A 177 19.31 10.92 2.31
C GLU A 177 19.98 10.37 1.03
N GLY A 178 20.10 11.21 -0.01
CA GLY A 178 20.93 10.99 -1.20
C GLY A 178 20.56 9.79 -2.10
N GLN A 179 19.59 8.98 -1.70
CA GLN A 179 19.24 7.72 -2.39
C GLN A 179 17.97 7.82 -3.24
N GLY A 180 17.35 9.01 -3.29
CA GLY A 180 16.08 9.25 -3.93
C GLY A 180 14.95 8.44 -3.32
N LYS A 181 14.95 8.23 -2.00
CA LYS A 181 13.97 7.42 -1.28
C LYS A 181 12.99 8.32 -0.53
N ALA A 182 11.78 7.82 -0.32
CA ALA A 182 10.72 8.51 0.40
C ALA A 182 9.96 7.56 1.32
N GLY A 183 9.25 8.11 2.28
CA GLY A 183 8.30 7.36 3.07
C GLY A 183 7.08 6.93 2.28
N TYR A 184 6.53 5.77 2.59
CA TYR A 184 5.20 5.40 2.12
C TYR A 184 4.33 4.77 3.20
N ILE A 185 3.02 4.94 3.03
CA ILE A 185 1.97 4.18 3.71
C ILE A 185 1.04 3.59 2.66
N MET A 186 0.62 2.33 2.87
CA MET A 186 -0.52 1.74 2.21
C MET A 186 -1.70 1.68 3.19
N SER A 187 -2.77 2.43 2.92
CA SER A 187 -3.97 2.47 3.78
C SER A 187 -4.74 1.15 3.76
N MET A 188 -5.73 1.01 4.66
CA MET A 188 -6.67 -0.12 4.63
C MET A 188 -7.44 -0.24 3.31
N SER A 189 -7.59 0.86 2.57
CA SER A 189 -8.24 0.88 1.24
C SER A 189 -7.26 0.65 0.08
N ARG A 190 -6.02 0.24 0.37
CA ARG A 190 -4.91 0.09 -0.58
C ARG A 190 -4.55 1.37 -1.34
N GLU A 191 -4.77 2.52 -0.71
CA GLU A 191 -4.29 3.79 -1.23
C GLU A 191 -2.84 3.96 -0.78
N PHE A 192 -1.96 4.31 -1.72
CA PHE A 192 -0.59 4.67 -1.40
C PHE A 192 -0.48 6.16 -1.15
N TYR A 193 0.22 6.53 -0.07
CA TYR A 193 0.65 7.88 0.21
C TYR A 193 2.17 7.89 0.25
N ILE A 194 2.80 8.75 -0.54
CA ILE A 194 4.27 8.85 -0.62
C ILE A 194 4.68 10.30 -0.32
N GLY A 195 5.66 10.48 0.56
CA GLY A 195 6.14 11.82 0.91
C GLY A 195 7.52 11.83 1.58
N PRO A 196 8.14 13.02 1.68
CA PRO A 196 9.36 13.19 2.45
C PRO A 196 9.04 13.10 3.95
N PHE A 197 10.02 12.72 4.76
CA PHE A 197 9.96 12.89 6.21
C PHE A 197 10.97 13.92 6.65
N VAL A 198 10.53 14.88 7.47
CA VAL A 198 11.42 15.83 8.15
C VAL A 198 11.92 15.22 9.46
N ALA A 199 13.22 15.30 9.75
CA ALA A 199 13.77 14.69 10.97
C ALA A 199 13.50 15.57 12.20
N ASN A 200 13.44 16.90 12.05
CA ASN A 200 13.31 17.83 13.16
C ASN A 200 12.20 18.90 13.04
N LYS A 201 11.80 19.46 14.20
CA LYS A 201 10.77 20.50 14.36
C LYS A 201 11.29 21.83 13.78
N GLY A 202 11.32 21.98 12.46
CA GLY A 202 11.93 23.19 11.87
C GLY A 202 11.43 23.61 10.51
N PHE A 203 10.57 22.82 9.85
CA PHE A 203 10.05 23.26 8.56
C PHE A 203 9.09 24.44 8.73
N THR A 204 9.58 25.63 8.42
CA THR A 204 8.87 26.92 8.38
C THR A 204 8.41 27.28 6.96
N GLY A 205 8.32 26.30 6.06
CA GLY A 205 7.77 26.52 4.73
C GLY A 205 6.24 26.38 4.70
N PRO A 206 5.60 26.69 3.55
CA PRO A 206 4.13 26.78 3.44
C PRO A 206 3.39 25.43 3.57
N ILE A 207 4.11 24.32 3.67
CA ILE A 207 3.55 22.96 3.66
C ILE A 207 3.96 22.23 4.93
N GLN A 208 3.00 21.88 5.78
CA GLN A 208 3.26 21.00 6.92
C GLN A 208 3.66 19.61 6.38
N MET A 209 4.93 19.25 6.55
CA MET A 209 5.45 17.97 6.09
C MET A 209 5.22 16.88 7.15
N PRO A 210 4.93 15.63 6.74
CA PRO A 210 4.80 14.53 7.69
C PRO A 210 6.15 14.28 8.36
N LYS A 211 6.14 14.13 9.69
CA LYS A 211 7.36 13.81 10.45
C LYS A 211 7.62 12.31 10.50
N PHE A 212 6.55 11.52 10.58
CA PHE A 212 6.58 10.07 10.65
C PHE A 212 5.53 9.45 9.72
N HIS A 213 5.67 8.16 9.42
CA HIS A 213 4.69 7.40 8.64
C HIS A 213 3.26 7.52 9.18
N SER A 214 3.10 7.55 10.51
CA SER A 214 1.81 7.65 11.20
C SER A 214 1.05 8.93 10.92
N PHE A 215 1.72 9.98 10.43
CA PHE A 215 1.10 11.28 10.19
C PHE A 215 0.15 11.28 9.00
N PHE A 216 0.35 10.35 8.05
CA PHE A 216 -0.63 10.15 6.97
C PHE A 216 -1.96 9.66 7.54
N MET A 217 -1.93 8.69 8.44
CA MET A 217 -3.16 8.02 8.89
C MET A 217 -3.64 8.46 10.27
N ALA A 218 -3.07 9.54 10.81
CA ALA A 218 -3.35 10.02 12.17
C ALA A 218 -3.23 8.89 13.22
N GLY A 219 -2.18 8.08 13.10
CA GLY A 219 -1.95 6.89 13.94
C GLY A 219 -2.89 5.71 13.68
N GLY A 220 -3.82 5.85 12.73
CA GLY A 220 -4.75 4.79 12.33
C GLY A 220 -4.04 3.59 11.68
N PRO A 221 -4.76 2.46 11.56
CA PRO A 221 -4.22 1.22 11.00
C PRO A 221 -3.86 1.35 9.52
N VAL A 222 -2.77 0.70 9.14
CA VAL A 222 -2.26 0.64 7.75
C VAL A 222 -2.03 -0.80 7.34
N GLN A 223 -2.15 -1.13 6.05
CA GLN A 223 -1.75 -2.46 5.61
C GLN A 223 -0.24 -2.62 5.53
N CYS A 224 0.49 -1.52 5.28
CA CYS A 224 1.95 -1.49 5.26
C CYS A 224 2.47 -0.06 5.39
N GLY A 225 3.72 0.08 5.85
CA GLY A 225 4.47 1.32 5.81
C GLY A 225 5.97 1.04 5.72
N GLY A 226 6.72 1.93 5.09
CA GLY A 226 8.16 1.75 4.95
C GLY A 226 8.78 2.80 4.05
N ILE A 227 9.88 2.45 3.40
CA ILE A 227 10.61 3.32 2.48
C ILE A 227 10.42 2.81 1.05
N ILE A 228 10.22 3.72 0.11
CA ILE A 228 10.00 3.45 -1.31
C ILE A 228 10.91 4.33 -2.17
N ARG A 229 11.25 3.86 -3.36
CA ARG A 229 11.84 4.68 -4.42
C ARG A 229 11.05 4.52 -5.71
N VAL A 230 10.76 5.67 -6.31
CA VAL A 230 10.02 5.77 -7.56
C VAL A 230 10.82 6.65 -8.53
N LYS A 231 11.02 6.19 -9.76
CA LYS A 231 11.72 6.93 -10.82
C LYS A 231 10.81 7.05 -12.04
N GLY A 232 10.45 8.26 -12.43
CA GLY A 232 9.54 8.48 -13.57
C GLY A 232 8.23 7.68 -13.49
N GLY A 233 7.70 7.49 -12.29
CA GLY A 233 6.49 6.72 -11.99
C GLY A 233 6.68 5.20 -11.87
N ILE A 234 7.91 4.69 -11.97
CA ILE A 234 8.21 3.27 -11.78
C ILE A 234 8.79 3.04 -10.39
N VAL A 235 8.14 2.18 -9.59
CA VAL A 235 8.70 1.73 -8.32
C VAL A 235 9.87 0.78 -8.62
N ASP A 236 11.06 1.09 -8.12
CA ASP A 236 12.26 0.25 -8.29
C ASP A 236 12.85 -0.25 -6.96
N TYR A 237 12.34 0.25 -5.83
CA TYR A 237 12.69 -0.21 -4.49
C TYR A 237 11.55 -0.02 -3.49
N ILE A 238 11.38 -0.97 -2.58
CA ILE A 238 10.44 -0.88 -1.46
C ILE A 238 10.93 -1.71 -0.26
N ASP A 239 10.67 -1.26 0.97
CA ASP A 239 10.92 -2.02 2.20
C ASP A 239 9.80 -1.83 3.24
N ASN A 240 9.88 -2.54 4.36
CA ASN A 240 8.97 -2.40 5.51
C ASN A 240 9.58 -1.57 6.66
N GLU A 241 10.55 -0.71 6.39
CA GLU A 241 11.23 0.07 7.43
C GLU A 241 10.39 1.27 7.87
N SER A 242 9.36 1.01 8.68
CA SER A 242 8.57 2.05 9.35
C SER A 242 8.85 2.08 10.85
N GLY A 243 9.30 3.23 11.35
CA GLY A 243 9.70 3.38 12.76
C GLY A 243 8.56 3.14 13.75
N HIS A 244 7.40 3.74 13.53
CA HIS A 244 6.29 3.71 14.50
C HIS A 244 5.40 2.46 14.32
N TYR A 245 5.17 2.02 13.08
CA TYR A 245 4.36 0.84 12.78
C TYR A 245 5.13 -0.47 12.90
N LYS A 246 6.44 -0.49 12.57
CA LYS A 246 7.28 -1.70 12.52
C LYS A 246 6.58 -2.91 11.86
N PRO A 247 6.12 -2.76 10.60
CA PRO A 247 5.39 -3.83 9.92
C PRO A 247 6.28 -5.05 9.67
N ILE A 248 5.69 -6.24 9.78
CA ILE A 248 6.35 -7.51 9.44
C ILE A 248 6.34 -7.73 7.92
N ASP A 249 7.07 -8.73 7.45
CA ASP A 249 7.22 -9.03 6.01
C ASP A 249 5.90 -9.28 5.29
N LEU A 250 4.89 -9.82 5.99
CA LEU A 250 3.56 -10.03 5.42
C LEU A 250 2.89 -8.72 4.99
N ALA A 251 3.13 -7.62 5.70
CA ALA A 251 2.66 -6.31 5.29
C ALA A 251 3.32 -5.86 3.98
N LEU A 252 4.61 -6.17 3.80
CA LEU A 252 5.34 -5.86 2.58
C LEU A 252 4.84 -6.67 1.39
N VAL A 253 4.52 -7.96 1.60
CA VAL A 253 3.91 -8.79 0.55
C VAL A 253 2.59 -8.21 0.09
N LYS A 254 1.71 -7.75 1.00
CA LYS A 254 0.45 -7.07 0.62
C LYS A 254 0.71 -5.84 -0.25
N ALA A 255 1.75 -5.06 0.06
CA ALA A 255 2.14 -3.90 -0.73
C ALA A 255 2.59 -4.32 -2.15
N LEU A 256 3.42 -5.35 -2.27
CA LEU A 256 3.88 -5.90 -3.55
C LEU A 256 2.72 -6.48 -4.40
N GLU A 257 1.80 -7.20 -3.77
CA GLU A 257 0.58 -7.73 -4.43
C GLU A 257 -0.31 -6.60 -4.95
N HIS A 258 -0.42 -5.49 -4.20
CA HIS A 258 -1.12 -4.32 -4.70
C HIS A 258 -0.39 -3.66 -5.87
N LEU A 259 0.93 -3.51 -5.82
CA LEU A 259 1.72 -2.98 -6.95
C LEU A 259 1.55 -3.84 -8.21
N LYS A 260 1.50 -5.16 -8.07
CA LYS A 260 1.15 -6.10 -9.15
C LYS A 260 -0.27 -5.83 -9.68
N THR A 261 -1.24 -5.67 -8.78
CA THR A 261 -2.64 -5.38 -9.13
C THR A 261 -2.76 -4.12 -9.98
N VAL A 262 -2.02 -3.06 -9.67
CA VAL A 262 -2.06 -1.80 -10.42
C VAL A 262 -1.21 -1.82 -11.70
N GLY A 263 -0.68 -2.99 -12.08
CA GLY A 263 0.02 -3.23 -13.34
C GLY A 263 1.52 -2.96 -13.30
N MET A 264 2.12 -2.81 -12.13
CA MET A 264 3.59 -2.82 -12.01
C MET A 264 4.09 -4.26 -12.03
N ASN A 265 5.34 -4.45 -12.46
CA ASN A 265 5.99 -5.76 -12.43
C ASN A 265 6.85 -5.87 -11.15
N PRO A 266 6.47 -6.68 -10.15
CA PRO A 266 7.22 -6.82 -8.91
C PRO A 266 8.67 -7.27 -9.09
N LYS A 267 8.98 -7.99 -10.18
CA LYS A 267 10.36 -8.45 -10.46
C LYS A 267 11.36 -7.32 -10.69
N ASN A 268 10.86 -6.16 -11.09
CA ASN A 268 11.69 -4.97 -11.32
C ASN A 268 11.87 -4.15 -10.03
N ILE A 269 11.30 -4.60 -8.91
CA ILE A 269 11.32 -3.90 -7.63
C ILE A 269 12.34 -4.58 -6.71
N LYS A 270 13.36 -3.83 -6.30
CA LYS A 270 14.30 -4.28 -5.26
C LYS A 270 13.63 -4.20 -3.88
N VAL A 271 13.60 -5.30 -3.15
CA VAL A 271 13.06 -5.33 -1.78
C VAL A 271 14.17 -5.08 -0.75
N GLY A 272 13.98 -4.15 0.17
CA GLY A 272 14.85 -3.88 1.34
C GLY A 272 14.19 -4.25 2.68
N GLY A 273 14.81 -3.86 3.82
CA GLY A 273 14.30 -4.16 5.17
C GLY A 273 14.91 -5.41 5.80
N ILE A 274 14.78 -5.56 7.13
CA ILE A 274 15.49 -6.52 8.00
C ILE A 274 15.50 -7.93 7.40
N SER A 275 16.65 -8.22 6.81
CA SER A 275 17.21 -9.52 6.49
C SER A 275 16.25 -10.57 5.89
N ILE A 276 16.16 -10.46 4.56
CA ILE A 276 16.24 -11.62 3.67
C ILE A 276 17.36 -12.64 4.11
N ARG A 277 18.33 -12.21 4.93
CA ARG A 277 19.38 -13.04 5.56
C ARG A 277 19.00 -13.70 6.89
N ASP A 278 18.02 -13.20 7.67
CA ASP A 278 17.48 -13.89 8.85
C ASP A 278 16.22 -14.70 8.48
N ARG A 279 16.03 -14.96 7.17
CA ARG A 279 15.20 -16.04 6.66
C ARG A 279 15.61 -17.33 7.36
N ILE A 280 14.91 -17.67 8.45
CA ILE A 280 14.89 -19.04 8.93
C ILE A 280 14.34 -19.86 7.76
N LYS A 281 15.06 -20.92 7.41
CA LYS A 281 14.78 -21.90 6.36
C LYS A 281 13.51 -22.72 6.64
N GLU A 282 12.39 -22.06 6.93
CA GLU A 282 11.12 -22.69 7.26
C GLU A 282 10.01 -22.07 6.38
N PRO A 283 9.66 -22.71 5.24
CA PRO A 283 8.67 -22.19 4.28
C PRO A 283 7.24 -21.98 4.84
N ASN A 284 7.02 -22.28 6.12
CA ASN A 284 5.71 -22.30 6.79
C ASN A 284 5.60 -21.33 7.98
N LYS A 285 6.47 -20.32 8.10
CA LYS A 285 6.42 -19.34 9.21
C LYS A 285 6.66 -17.89 8.74
N PRO A 286 6.03 -16.88 9.37
CA PRO A 286 6.36 -15.48 9.14
C PRO A 286 7.80 -15.19 9.63
N VAL A 287 8.56 -14.42 8.84
CA VAL A 287 9.84 -13.88 9.28
C VAL A 287 9.55 -12.69 10.19
N ILE A 288 10.01 -12.78 11.43
CA ILE A 288 9.81 -11.77 12.46
C ILE A 288 11.19 -11.40 12.97
N ALA A 289 11.53 -10.11 12.94
CA ALA A 289 12.78 -9.64 13.51
C ALA A 289 12.88 -10.08 14.99
N LYS A 290 14.05 -10.56 15.40
CA LYS A 290 14.28 -11.07 16.76
C LYS A 290 13.80 -10.04 17.80
N GLY A 291 12.84 -10.44 18.64
CA GLY A 291 12.27 -9.59 19.69
C GLY A 291 11.11 -8.68 19.27
N VAL A 292 10.66 -8.72 18.00
CA VAL A 292 9.37 -8.12 17.59
C VAL A 292 8.26 -9.13 17.92
N PRO A 293 7.26 -8.76 18.75
CA PRO A 293 6.25 -9.73 19.14
C PRO A 293 5.11 -9.80 18.10
N ILE A 294 4.46 -10.98 18.02
CA ILE A 294 3.28 -11.21 17.16
C ILE A 294 2.06 -10.64 17.91
N ASP A 295 1.86 -9.35 17.75
CA ASP A 295 1.00 -8.59 18.66
C ASP A 295 -0.44 -8.44 18.17
N THR A 296 -0.74 -8.79 16.91
CA THR A 296 -2.09 -8.67 16.36
C THR A 296 -2.76 -10.03 16.22
N TRP A 297 -4.07 -10.05 16.41
CA TRP A 297 -4.89 -11.24 16.16
C TRP A 297 -4.78 -11.70 14.70
N GLY A 298 -4.64 -10.77 13.75
CA GLY A 298 -4.36 -11.03 12.35
C GLY A 298 -3.03 -11.73 12.08
N ASP A 299 -1.96 -11.30 12.73
CA ASP A 299 -0.65 -11.96 12.58
C ASP A 299 -0.68 -13.39 13.16
N LYS A 300 -1.39 -13.61 14.26
CA LYS A 300 -1.61 -14.96 14.85
C LYS A 300 -2.48 -15.85 13.97
N PHE A 301 -3.56 -15.28 13.41
CA PHE A 301 -4.47 -15.99 12.51
C PHE A 301 -3.76 -16.37 11.21
N LEU A 302 -3.03 -15.45 10.59
CA LEU A 302 -2.27 -15.69 9.37
C LEU A 302 -1.08 -16.62 9.64
N ALA A 303 -0.43 -16.56 10.82
CA ALA A 303 0.55 -17.57 11.23
C ALA A 303 -0.03 -18.98 11.27
N ALA A 304 -1.23 -19.14 11.83
CA ALA A 304 -1.88 -20.44 11.99
C ALA A 304 -2.59 -20.95 10.72
N ASN A 305 -3.08 -20.05 9.86
CA ASN A 305 -3.99 -20.39 8.75
C ASN A 305 -3.49 -19.88 7.38
N GLY A 306 -2.43 -19.08 7.33
CA GLY A 306 -1.90 -18.57 6.07
C GLY A 306 -1.26 -19.68 5.26
N ASN A 307 -1.62 -19.78 3.98
CA ASN A 307 -0.85 -20.57 3.03
C ASN A 307 0.41 -19.80 2.64
N TRP A 308 1.44 -19.92 3.48
CA TRP A 308 2.72 -19.22 3.36
C TRP A 308 3.42 -19.52 2.04
N GLU A 309 3.34 -20.75 1.55
CA GLU A 309 3.89 -21.14 0.25
C GLU A 309 3.23 -20.35 -0.90
N ALA A 310 1.90 -20.19 -0.89
CA ALA A 310 1.19 -19.39 -1.89
C ALA A 310 1.49 -17.88 -1.78
N ILE A 311 1.57 -17.36 -0.54
CA ILE A 311 1.94 -15.96 -0.25
C ILE A 311 3.35 -15.64 -0.77
N TYR A 312 4.30 -16.58 -0.62
CA TYR A 312 5.67 -16.42 -1.09
C TYR A 312 5.84 -16.77 -2.59
N ALA A 313 5.05 -17.69 -3.14
CA ALA A 313 5.07 -18.01 -4.57
C ALA A 313 4.48 -16.88 -5.43
N GLY A 314 3.45 -16.18 -4.95
CA GLY A 314 2.85 -15.02 -5.63
C GLY A 314 3.75 -13.77 -5.67
N SER A 315 4.61 -13.61 -4.65
CA SER A 315 5.55 -12.49 -4.50
C SER A 315 6.91 -12.71 -5.16
N MET A 316 7.29 -13.96 -5.46
CA MET A 316 8.57 -14.28 -6.15
C MET A 316 8.41 -14.99 -7.51
N GLY A 317 7.18 -15.27 -7.96
CA GLY A 317 6.89 -15.89 -9.26
C GLY A 317 6.10 -14.95 -10.20
N GLY A 318 6.58 -14.61 -11.39
CA GLY A 318 7.76 -15.15 -12.06
C GLY A 318 8.01 -14.48 -13.38
#